data_AF-A0AAE9Y7B0-F1
#
_entry.id   AF-A0AAE9Y7B0-F1
#
_cell.length_a   1.000
_cell.length_b   1.000
_cell.length_c   1.000
_cell.angle_alpha   90.00
_cell.angle_beta   90.00
_cell.angle_gamma   90.00
#
_symmetry.space_group_name_H-M   'P 1'
#
loop_
_entity.id
_entity.type
_entity.pdbx_description
1 polymer ?
#
loop_
_entity_poly.entity_id
_entity_poly.type
_entity_poly.pdbx_seq_one_letter_code
_entity_poly.pdbx_strand_id
1 'polypeptide(L)'
;MFHLEGATVTDRQVIARVGAKAAAAPEPVCFCFAHTRDDLEIDLSRHGGTSAIKATLAIAVADGLCACEHLNPHGSCCLPSVHRTIRSIQDEPSPVR
;
A
#
# COMPACT_ATOMS: atom_id res chain seq x y z
N MET A 1 -21.72 -34.27 2.33
CA MET A 1 -20.68 -34.33 1.28
C MET A 1 -20.32 -32.89 0.96
N PHE A 2 -19.12 -32.42 1.35
CA PHE A 2 -18.67 -31.07 1.01
C PHE A 2 -17.91 -31.15 -0.32
N HIS A 3 -18.41 -30.50 -1.37
CA HIS A 3 -17.62 -30.21 -2.56
C HIS A 3 -16.79 -28.97 -2.28
N LEU A 4 -15.47 -29.12 -2.25
CA LEU A 4 -14.55 -27.98 -2.34
C LEU A 4 -14.42 -27.65 -3.82
N GLU A 5 -15.18 -26.68 -4.30
CA GLU A 5 -14.88 -26.06 -5.58
C GLU A 5 -13.52 -25.37 -5.46
N GLY A 6 -12.52 -25.90 -6.17
CA GLY A 6 -11.18 -25.33 -6.19
C GLY A 6 -11.12 -24.14 -7.12
N ALA A 7 -10.69 -22.99 -6.62
CA ALA A 7 -10.34 -21.82 -7.43
C ALA A 7 -8.84 -21.57 -7.35
N THR A 8 -8.22 -21.31 -8.51
CA THR A 8 -6.82 -20.87 -8.58
C THR A 8 -6.78 -19.35 -8.55
N VAL A 9 -6.12 -18.78 -7.54
CA VAL A 9 -5.81 -17.35 -7.43
C VAL A 9 -4.31 -17.18 -7.61
N THR A 10 -3.91 -16.30 -8.52
CA THR A 10 -2.52 -15.94 -8.78
C THR A 10 -2.11 -14.73 -7.94
N ASP A 11 -0.80 -14.51 -7.80
CA ASP A 11 -0.23 -13.35 -7.12
C ASP A 11 -0.70 -12.01 -7.71
N ARG A 12 -1.03 -11.99 -9.01
CA ARG A 12 -1.55 -10.80 -9.70
C ARG A 12 -2.99 -10.44 -9.33
N GLN A 13 -3.69 -11.34 -8.64
CA GLN A 13 -5.10 -11.17 -8.25
C GLN A 13 -5.26 -10.78 -6.78
N VAL A 14 -4.15 -10.53 -6.07
CA VAL A 14 -4.14 -10.14 -4.67
C VAL A 14 -3.34 -8.85 -4.46
N ILE A 15 -3.74 -8.06 -3.47
CA ILE A 15 -3.06 -6.81 -3.10
C ILE A 15 -1.74 -7.10 -2.36
N ALA A 16 -1.72 -8.19 -1.60
CA ALA A 16 -0.53 -8.58 -0.84
C ALA A 16 0.53 -9.23 -1.73
N ARG A 17 1.80 -8.92 -1.48
CA ARG A 17 2.91 -9.69 -2.04
C ARG A 17 2.91 -11.10 -1.43
N VAL A 18 2.81 -12.13 -2.27
CA VAL A 18 2.79 -13.53 -1.82
C VAL A 18 4.09 -14.22 -2.19
N GLY A 19 4.82 -14.71 -1.17
CA GLY A 19 6.04 -15.48 -1.33
C GLY A 19 7.32 -14.64 -1.44
N ALA A 20 8.45 -15.23 -1.05
CA ALA A 20 9.73 -14.55 -0.90
C ALA A 20 10.36 -14.01 -2.20
N LYS A 21 9.80 -14.34 -3.37
CA LYS A 21 10.32 -13.95 -4.70
C LYS A 21 9.45 -12.90 -5.41
N ALA A 22 8.39 -12.40 -4.78
CA ALA A 22 7.45 -11.43 -5.37
C ALA A 22 8.01 -9.99 -5.43
N ALA A 23 9.32 -9.82 -5.64
CA ALA A 23 9.98 -8.51 -5.67
C ALA A 23 9.48 -7.61 -6.82
N ALA A 24 9.03 -8.20 -7.93
CA ALA A 24 8.48 -7.49 -9.07
C ALA A 24 7.01 -7.05 -8.90
N ALA A 25 6.30 -7.56 -7.88
CA ALA A 25 4.95 -7.10 -7.58
C ALA A 25 5.00 -5.73 -6.89
N PRO A 26 3.97 -4.88 -6.99
CA PRO A 26 3.95 -3.58 -6.30
C PRO A 26 4.16 -3.73 -4.79
N GLU A 27 4.78 -2.74 -4.14
CA GLU A 27 4.98 -2.74 -2.67
C GLU A 27 3.75 -2.16 -1.99
N PRO A 28 2.85 -2.97 -1.40
CA PRO A 28 1.65 -2.44 -0.74
C PRO A 28 2.02 -1.69 0.54
N VAL A 29 1.44 -0.50 0.71
CA VAL A 29 1.65 0.37 1.88
C VAL A 29 0.35 0.54 2.67
N CYS A 30 -0.79 0.63 1.98
CA CYS A 30 -2.11 0.61 2.60
C CYS A 30 -3.00 -0.45 1.96
N PHE A 31 -3.34 -1.48 2.74
CA PHE A 31 -4.13 -2.62 2.28
C PHE A 31 -5.63 -2.31 2.18
N CYS A 32 -6.16 -1.39 2.99
CA CYS A 32 -7.59 -1.04 2.95
C CYS A 32 -7.99 -0.33 1.66
N PHE A 33 -7.09 0.46 1.08
CA PHE A 33 -7.35 1.27 -0.12
C PHE A 33 -6.40 0.92 -1.28
N ALA A 34 -5.69 -0.21 -1.17
CA ALA A 34 -4.77 -0.76 -2.18
C ALA A 34 -3.67 0.21 -2.66
N HIS A 35 -3.23 1.15 -1.82
CA HIS A 35 -2.11 2.03 -2.18
C HIS A 35 -0.76 1.35 -2.04
N THR A 36 0.09 1.59 -3.02
CA THR A 36 1.44 1.06 -3.16
C THR A 36 2.49 2.16 -2.99
N ARG A 37 3.77 1.76 -2.93
CA ARG A 37 4.90 2.70 -2.96
C ARG A 37 4.87 3.56 -4.23
N ASP A 38 4.68 2.94 -5.39
CA ASP A 38 4.64 3.62 -6.69
C ASP A 38 3.52 4.68 -6.73
N ASP A 39 2.36 4.40 -6.14
CA ASP A 39 1.28 5.38 -6.02
C ASP A 39 1.72 6.62 -5.23
N LEU A 40 2.48 6.43 -4.13
CA LEU A 40 3.02 7.52 -3.32
C LEU A 40 4.10 8.31 -4.08
N GLU A 41 4.96 7.64 -4.85
CA GLU A 41 5.97 8.30 -5.69
C GLU A 41 5.32 9.19 -6.76
N ILE A 42 4.28 8.66 -7.43
CA ILE A 42 3.49 9.40 -8.42
C ILE A 42 2.75 10.57 -7.77
N ASP A 43 2.13 10.35 -6.62
CA ASP A 43 1.39 11.38 -5.86
C ASP A 43 2.30 12.53 -5.43
N LEU A 44 3.47 12.22 -4.87
CA LEU A 44 4.49 13.21 -4.49
C LEU A 44 4.97 13.99 -5.72
N SER A 45 5.25 13.31 -6.83
CA SER A 45 5.71 13.95 -8.06
C SER A 45 4.67 14.91 -8.64
N ARG A 46 3.38 14.55 -8.58
CA ARG A 46 2.27 15.38 -9.09
C ARG A 46 1.98 16.60 -8.23
N HIS A 47 2.22 16.51 -6.92
CA HIS A 47 1.85 17.55 -5.95
C HIS A 47 3.05 18.25 -5.30
N GLY A 48 4.20 18.29 -6.00
CA GLY A 48 5.37 19.06 -5.58
C GLY A 48 5.94 18.61 -4.24
N GLY A 49 5.97 17.29 -3.98
CA GLY A 49 6.49 16.70 -2.74
C GLY A 49 5.48 16.64 -1.58
N THR A 50 4.25 17.12 -1.78
CA THR A 50 3.14 16.88 -0.84
C THR A 50 2.40 15.60 -1.24
N SER A 51 1.85 14.85 -0.28
CA SER A 51 1.07 13.66 -0.60
C SER A 51 -0.43 13.89 -0.34
N ALA A 52 -1.22 13.91 -1.41
CA ALA A 52 -2.68 13.93 -1.32
C ALA A 52 -3.23 12.58 -0.85
N ILE A 53 -2.58 11.46 -1.21
CA ILE A 53 -2.93 10.12 -0.72
C ILE A 53 -2.87 10.08 0.81
N LYS A 54 -1.78 10.57 1.40
CA LYS A 54 -1.63 10.61 2.87
C LYS A 54 -2.75 11.41 3.54
N ALA A 55 -3.13 12.54 2.96
CA ALA A 55 -4.21 13.38 3.49
C ALA A 55 -5.57 12.66 3.44
N THR A 56 -5.91 12.06 2.30
CA THR A 56 -7.15 11.28 2.12
C THR A 56 -7.21 10.07 3.06
N LEU A 57 -6.08 9.37 3.24
CA LEU A 57 -6.00 8.25 4.18
C LEU A 57 -6.20 8.69 5.62
N ALA A 58 -5.66 9.85 6.03
CA ALA A 58 -5.86 10.36 7.38
C ALA A 58 -7.34 10.65 7.67
N ILE A 59 -8.06 11.21 6.70
CA ILE A 59 -9.51 11.44 6.79
C ILE A 59 -10.26 10.11 6.88
N ALA A 60 -9.99 9.17 5.97
CA ALA A 60 -10.67 7.87 5.96
C ALA A 60 -10.44 7.07 7.25
N VAL A 61 -9.24 7.16 7.85
CA VAL A 61 -8.96 6.55 9.15
C VAL A 61 -9.73 7.25 10.28
N ALA A 62 -9.79 8.58 10.29
CA ALA A 62 -10.53 9.34 11.29
C ALA A 62 -12.04 9.05 11.22
N ASP A 63 -12.56 8.82 10.01
CA ASP A 63 -13.96 8.48 9.76
C ASP A 63 -14.28 6.99 9.97
N GLY A 64 -13.30 6.17 10.36
CA GLY A 64 -13.49 4.74 10.61
C GLY A 64 -13.77 3.90 9.37
N LEU A 65 -13.35 4.35 8.18
CA LEU A 65 -13.61 3.70 6.89
C LEU A 65 -12.56 2.64 6.52
N CYS A 66 -11.72 2.24 7.46
CA CYS A 66 -10.65 1.26 7.26
C CYS A 66 -10.82 0.05 8.19
N ALA A 67 -10.27 -1.09 7.79
CA ALA A 67 -10.22 -2.32 8.58
C ALA A 67 -8.77 -2.79 8.75
N CYS A 68 -7.88 -1.92 9.24
CA CYS A 68 -6.44 -2.16 9.25
C CYS A 68 -6.05 -3.37 10.09
N GLU A 69 -6.72 -3.59 11.21
CA GLU A 69 -6.57 -4.73 12.12
C GLU A 69 -6.84 -6.09 11.44
N HIS A 70 -7.60 -6.09 10.34
CA HIS A 70 -7.93 -7.28 9.57
C HIS A 70 -7.15 -7.39 8.26
N LEU A 71 -6.92 -6.27 7.58
CA LEU A 71 -6.37 -6.24 6.22
C LEU A 71 -4.86 -5.97 6.19
N ASN A 72 -4.32 -5.21 7.14
CA ASN A 72 -2.88 -4.96 7.19
C ASN A 72 -2.19 -6.15 7.85
N PRO A 73 -1.22 -6.82 7.20
CA PRO A 73 -0.48 -7.94 7.79
C PRO A 73 0.23 -7.61 9.11
N HIS A 74 0.50 -6.33 9.37
CA HIS A 74 1.09 -5.88 10.65
C HIS A 74 0.06 -5.75 11.78
N GLY A 75 -1.24 -5.89 11.49
CA GLY A 75 -2.33 -5.77 12.47
C GLY A 75 -2.55 -4.36 13.03
N SER A 76 -1.99 -3.33 12.40
CA SER A 76 -2.04 -1.95 12.87
C SER A 76 -2.39 -0.97 11.74
N CYS A 77 -2.74 0.28 12.09
CA CYS A 77 -2.99 1.35 11.12
C CYS A 77 -1.83 1.49 10.11
N CYS A 78 -2.15 1.74 8.84
CA CYS A 78 -1.17 1.93 7.76
C CYS A 78 -0.46 3.29 7.79
N LEU A 79 -1.01 4.31 8.44
CA LEU A 79 -0.48 5.69 8.42
C LEU A 79 1.01 5.80 8.81
N PRO A 80 1.52 5.07 9.83
CA PRO A 80 2.96 5.05 10.12
C PRO A 80 3.80 4.48 8.98
N SER A 81 3.33 3.43 8.30
CA SER A 81 4.01 2.87 7.12
C SER A 81 3.99 3.88 5.96
N VAL A 82 2.83 4.48 5.66
CA VAL A 82 2.70 5.54 4.65
C VAL A 82 3.69 6.67 4.92
N HIS A 83 3.77 7.13 6.17
CA HIS A 83 4.69 8.21 6.55
C HIS A 83 6.16 7.83 6.35
N ARG A 84 6.56 6.62 6.76
CA ARG A 84 7.94 6.13 6.58
C ARG A 84 8.29 5.96 5.10
N THR A 85 7.37 5.43 4.29
CA THR A 85 7.59 5.26 2.85
C THR A 85 7.75 6.61 2.16
N ILE A 86 6.92 7.61 2.47
CA ILE A 86 7.08 8.97 1.92
C ILE A 86 8.45 9.56 2.25
N ARG A 87 8.92 9.41 3.50
CA ARG A 87 10.27 9.88 3.87
C ARG A 87 11.35 9.16 3.07
N SER A 88 11.27 7.84 2.96
CA SER A 88 12.20 7.04 2.13
C SER A 88 12.25 7.51 0.69
N ILE A 89 11.10 7.82 0.07
CA ILE A 89 11.03 8.34 -1.31
C ILE A 89 11.71 9.71 -1.42
N GLN A 90 11.50 10.59 -0.43
CA GLN A 90 12.08 11.94 -0.43
C GLN A 90 13.58 11.96 -0.12
N ASP A 91 14.05 11.02 0.69
CA ASP A 91 15.45 10.87 1.08
C ASP A 91 16.27 10.13 0.00
N GLU A 92 15.61 9.39 -0.89
CA GLU A 92 16.27 8.78 -2.05
C GLU A 92 16.78 9.86 -3.01
N PRO A 93 18.08 9.82 -3.37
CA PRO A 93 18.63 10.81 -4.29
C PRO A 93 17.89 10.72 -5.62
N SER A 94 17.31 11.85 -6.06
CA SER A 94 16.62 11.95 -7.35
C SER A 94 17.46 11.28 -8.43
N PRO A 95 16.89 10.33 -9.22
CA PRO A 95 17.62 9.76 -10.34
C PRO A 95 18.02 10.91 -11.25
N VAL A 96 19.33 11.10 -11.41
CA VAL A 96 19.90 12.02 -12.38
C VAL A 96 19.36 11.58 -13.74
N ARG A 97 18.47 12.39 -14.33
CA ARG A 97 18.01 12.23 -15.71
C ARG A 97 19.08 12.71 -16.67
#